data_AF-A0A7S0ZCI0-F1
#
_entry.id   AF-A0A7S0ZCI0-F1
#
_cell.length_a   1.000
_cell.length_b   1.000
_cell.length_c   1.000
_cell.angle_alpha   90.00
_cell.angle_beta   90.00
_cell.angle_gamma   90.00
#
_symmetry.space_group_name_H-M   'P 1'
#
loop_
_entity.id
_entity.type
_entity.pdbx_description
1 polymer ?
#
loop_
_entity_poly.entity_id
_entity_poly.type
_entity_poly.pdbx_seq_one_letter_code
_entity_poly.pdbx_strand_id
1 'polypeptide(L)'
;TGLESKLHILHADVIKTQIPYFDICVSNTPYQISSPLVFKLLAHRPMFRHALLMFQREFALRLVAKPGDALYCRLSVNTQLLARVSHIMKVGRNNFRPPPKVESSVVRIEPRNPPPPVNFLEWD
;
A
#
# COMPACT_ATOMS: atom_id res chain seq x y z
N THR A 1 -29.95 9.07 3.11
CA THR A 1 -29.72 7.91 4.03
C THR A 1 -28.70 8.35 5.08
N GLY A 2 -28.81 7.98 6.35
CA GLY A 2 -27.98 8.53 7.46
C GLY A 2 -26.46 8.26 7.43
N LEU A 3 -25.93 7.85 6.28
CA LEU A 3 -24.50 7.65 6.00
C LEU A 3 -23.83 8.90 5.40
N GLU A 4 -24.62 9.83 4.84
CA GLU A 4 -24.09 11.05 4.20
C GLU A 4 -23.26 11.91 5.17
N SER A 5 -23.67 11.97 6.44
CA SER A 5 -22.94 12.69 7.50
C SER A 5 -21.62 12.03 7.93
N LYS A 6 -21.37 10.78 7.51
CA LYS A 6 -20.13 10.04 7.81
C LYS A 6 -19.12 10.07 6.66
N LEU A 7 -19.53 10.60 5.49
CA LEU A 7 -18.67 10.68 4.31
C LEU A 7 -17.93 12.02 4.29
N HIS A 8 -16.62 11.96 4.47
CA HIS A 8 -15.74 13.11 4.29
C HIS A 8 -14.98 12.96 2.98
N ILE A 9 -15.16 13.92 2.07
CA ILE A 9 -14.45 13.98 0.78
C ILE A 9 -13.33 15.01 0.90
N LEU A 10 -12.09 14.55 0.74
CA LEU A 10 -10.91 15.41 0.72
C LEU A 10 -10.37 15.49 -0.70
N HIS A 11 -10.55 16.64 -1.36
CA HIS A 11 -9.99 16.88 -2.69
C HIS A 11 -8.59 17.50 -2.56
N ALA A 12 -7.56 16.65 -2.62
CA ALA A 12 -6.18 17.08 -2.51
C ALA A 12 -5.21 16.06 -3.13
N ASP A 13 -3.94 16.45 -3.27
CA ASP A 13 -2.85 15.53 -3.60
C ASP A 13 -2.52 14.66 -2.39
N VAL A 14 -2.99 13.41 -2.41
CA VAL A 14 -2.80 12.46 -1.29
C VAL A 14 -1.32 12.23 -0.94
N ILE A 15 -0.37 12.48 -1.85
CA ILE A 15 1.06 12.35 -1.57
C ILE A 15 1.58 13.54 -0.76
N LYS A 16 1.00 14.73 -0.93
CA LYS A 16 1.41 15.96 -0.23
C LYS A 16 0.58 16.23 1.03
N THR A 17 -0.69 15.85 1.04
CA THR A 17 -1.64 16.19 2.11
C THR A 17 -1.50 15.28 3.33
N GLN A 18 -1.70 15.81 4.54
CA GLN A 18 -1.74 14.96 5.72
C GLN A 18 -3.00 14.07 5.70
N ILE A 19 -2.81 12.77 5.87
CA ILE A 19 -3.90 11.80 5.95
C ILE A 19 -4.38 11.79 7.40
N PRO A 20 -5.68 11.95 7.68
CA PRO A 20 -6.22 11.83 9.04
C PRO A 20 -6.01 10.41 9.56
N TYR A 21 -6.16 10.21 10.88
CA TYR A 21 -6.14 8.86 11.44
C TYR A 21 -7.22 7.96 10.80
N PHE A 22 -6.86 6.71 10.55
CA PHE A 22 -7.77 5.67 10.10
C PHE A 22 -7.36 4.30 10.63
N ASP A 23 -8.32 3.40 10.85
CA ASP A 23 -8.05 2.01 11.20
C ASP A 23 -7.73 1.15 9.97
N ILE A 24 -8.48 1.37 8.88
CA ILE A 24 -8.39 0.56 7.65
C ILE A 24 -8.32 1.49 6.44
N CYS A 25 -7.34 1.25 5.56
CA CYS A 25 -7.25 1.90 4.26
C CYS A 25 -7.62 0.90 3.15
N VAL A 26 -8.48 1.32 2.23
CA VAL A 26 -8.75 0.59 0.99
C VAL A 26 -8.50 1.53 -0.16
N SER A 27 -7.69 1.12 -1.15
CA SER A 27 -7.40 1.97 -2.29
C SER A 27 -7.19 1.18 -3.57
N ASN A 28 -7.80 1.67 -4.65
CA ASN A 28 -7.38 1.37 -6.01
C ASN A 28 -6.48 2.52 -6.49
N THR A 29 -5.17 2.34 -6.36
CA THR A 29 -4.21 3.43 -6.54
C THR A 29 -3.69 3.47 -7.98
N PRO A 30 -3.60 4.67 -8.62
CA PRO A 30 -2.86 4.84 -9.86
C PRO A 30 -1.41 4.39 -9.71
N TYR A 31 -0.91 3.65 -10.69
CA TYR A 31 0.35 2.93 -10.54
C TYR A 31 1.57 3.83 -10.35
N GLN A 32 1.53 5.06 -10.88
CA GLN A 32 2.58 6.06 -10.80
C GLN A 32 2.88 6.50 -9.36
N ILE A 33 1.91 6.42 -8.45
CA ILE A 33 2.06 6.86 -7.06
C ILE A 33 2.13 5.69 -6.07
N SER A 34 2.23 4.45 -6.55
CA SER A 34 2.20 3.25 -5.69
C SER A 34 3.31 3.24 -4.65
N SER A 35 4.55 3.47 -5.07
CA SER A 35 5.72 3.52 -4.19
C SER A 35 5.63 4.62 -3.13
N PRO A 36 5.45 5.91 -3.49
CA PRO A 36 5.34 6.95 -2.48
C PRO A 36 4.11 6.77 -1.57
N LEU A 37 3.01 6.20 -2.06
CA LEU A 37 1.86 5.88 -1.22
C LEU A 37 2.19 4.82 -0.17
N VAL A 38 2.88 3.73 -0.55
CA VAL A 38 3.27 2.68 0.40
C VAL A 38 4.16 3.25 1.51
N PHE A 39 5.20 4.02 1.15
CA PHE A 39 6.07 4.64 2.14
C PHE A 39 5.33 5.65 3.03
N LYS A 40 4.43 6.45 2.45
CA LYS A 40 3.59 7.37 3.20
C LYS A 40 2.69 6.68 4.21
N LEU A 41 2.11 5.54 3.84
CA LEU A 41 1.31 4.71 4.74
C LEU A 41 2.19 4.13 5.85
N LEU A 42 3.34 3.53 5.54
CA LEU A 42 4.26 2.97 6.54
C LEU A 42 4.77 4.02 7.54
N ALA A 43 4.97 5.26 7.08
CA ALA A 43 5.35 6.40 7.91
C ALA A 43 4.17 7.03 8.68
N HIS A 44 2.92 6.68 8.35
CA HIS A 44 1.73 7.26 8.98
C HIS A 44 1.69 6.95 10.49
N ARG A 45 1.37 7.97 11.27
CA ARG A 45 1.17 7.87 12.71
C ARG A 45 -0.12 8.62 13.09
N PRO A 46 -0.92 8.10 14.04
CA PRO A 46 -0.83 6.78 14.69
C PRO A 46 -0.90 5.61 13.70
N MET A 47 -0.41 4.43 14.09
CA MET A 47 -0.40 3.28 13.18
C MET A 47 -1.83 2.79 12.89
N PHE A 48 -2.12 2.54 11.62
CA PHE A 48 -3.36 1.89 11.20
C PHE A 48 -3.27 0.37 11.38
N ARG A 49 -4.41 -0.33 11.35
CA ARG A 49 -4.48 -1.79 11.51
C ARG A 49 -4.16 -2.53 10.21
N HIS A 50 -4.87 -2.19 9.13
CA HIS A 50 -4.70 -2.87 7.84
C HIS A 50 -4.84 -1.90 6.66
N ALA A 51 -4.07 -2.12 5.59
CA ALA A 51 -4.27 -1.47 4.30
C ALA A 51 -4.44 -2.53 3.21
N LEU A 52 -5.54 -2.44 2.46
CA LEU A 52 -5.90 -3.31 1.34
C LEU A 52 -5.75 -2.49 0.07
N LEU A 53 -4.63 -2.68 -0.62
CA LEU A 53 -4.21 -1.83 -1.72
C LEU A 53 -4.17 -2.65 -3.01
N MET A 54 -4.71 -2.08 -4.10
CA MET A 54 -4.60 -2.69 -5.41
C MET A 54 -3.48 -2.02 -6.22
N PHE A 55 -2.58 -2.84 -6.75
CA PHE A 55 -1.44 -2.41 -7.56
C PHE A 55 -1.33 -3.22 -8.85
N GLN A 56 -0.43 -2.82 -9.76
CA GLN A 56 0.01 -3.69 -10.86
C GLN A 56 0.56 -4.99 -10.31
N ARG A 57 0.34 -6.08 -11.04
CA ARG A 57 0.76 -7.41 -10.59
C ARG A 57 2.26 -7.47 -10.30
N GLU A 58 3.11 -6.90 -11.16
CA GLU A 58 4.56 -6.88 -10.94
C GLU A 58 4.94 -6.14 -9.66
N PHE A 59 4.35 -4.96 -9.42
CA PHE A 59 4.59 -4.18 -8.21
C PHE A 59 4.13 -4.91 -6.94
N ALA A 60 2.94 -5.51 -6.98
CA ALA A 60 2.43 -6.34 -5.89
C ALA A 60 3.35 -7.53 -5.59
N LEU A 61 3.89 -8.18 -6.62
CA LEU A 61 4.84 -9.28 -6.47
C LEU A 61 6.18 -8.82 -5.89
N ARG A 62 6.68 -7.64 -6.26
CA ARG A 62 7.87 -7.05 -5.63
C ARG A 62 7.66 -6.82 -4.13
N LEU A 63 6.50 -6.35 -3.70
CA LEU A 63 6.23 -6.11 -2.27
C LEU A 63 6.31 -7.40 -1.43
N VAL A 64 5.90 -8.54 -1.98
CA VAL A 64 5.87 -9.84 -1.28
C VAL A 64 7.07 -10.74 -1.60
N ALA A 65 7.97 -10.31 -2.49
CA ALA A 65 9.14 -11.08 -2.89
C ALA A 65 10.06 -11.34 -1.69
N LYS A 66 10.57 -12.57 -1.59
CA LYS A 66 11.47 -13.00 -0.51
C LYS A 66 12.94 -12.94 -0.97
N PRO A 67 13.90 -12.93 -0.03
CA PRO A 67 15.32 -13.05 -0.39
C PRO A 67 15.56 -14.28 -1.28
N GLY A 68 16.24 -14.07 -2.41
CA GLY A 68 16.48 -15.10 -3.42
C GLY A 68 15.49 -15.11 -4.59
N ASP A 69 14.33 -14.43 -4.47
CA ASP A 69 13.40 -14.26 -5.59
C ASP A 69 13.95 -13.23 -6.60
N ALA A 70 13.69 -13.45 -7.89
CA ALA A 70 14.11 -12.54 -8.96
C ALA A 70 13.49 -11.12 -8.86
N LEU A 71 12.37 -10.98 -8.15
CA LEU A 71 11.67 -9.71 -7.93
C LEU A 71 12.03 -9.05 -6.59
N TYR A 72 12.95 -9.63 -5.82
CA TYR A 72 13.40 -9.07 -4.56
C TYR A 72 14.21 -7.79 -4.80
N CYS A 73 13.79 -6.69 -4.19
CA CYS A 73 14.44 -5.39 -4.35
C CYS A 73 14.30 -4.54 -3.09
N ARG A 74 14.88 -3.33 -3.10
CA ARG A 74 14.78 -2.37 -1.97
C ARG A 74 13.35 -2.15 -1.47
N LEU A 75 12.37 -2.10 -2.38
CA LEU A 75 10.95 -2.00 -2.02
C LEU A 75 10.48 -3.18 -1.17
N SER A 76 10.87 -4.41 -1.53
CA SER A 76 10.56 -5.63 -0.80
C SER A 76 11.08 -5.54 0.63
N VAL A 77 12.36 -5.19 0.78
CA VAL A 77 13.02 -5.18 2.09
C VAL A 77 12.45 -4.10 3.00
N ASN A 78 12.34 -2.86 2.51
CA ASN A 78 11.85 -1.73 3.31
C ASN A 78 10.41 -1.96 3.76
N THR A 79 9.55 -2.49 2.88
CA THR A 79 8.16 -2.76 3.24
C THR A 79 8.06 -3.90 4.26
N GLN A 80 8.83 -4.97 4.09
CA GLN A 80 8.80 -6.15 4.98
C GLN A 80 9.44 -5.92 6.35
N LEU A 81 10.39 -4.98 6.42
CA LEU A 81 10.97 -4.50 7.68
C LEU A 81 9.88 -3.85 8.53
N LEU A 82 9.09 -2.94 7.95
CA LEU A 82 8.12 -2.13 8.69
C LEU A 82 6.73 -2.77 8.80
N ALA A 83 6.40 -3.73 7.94
CA ALA A 83 5.07 -4.33 7.86
C ALA A 83 5.09 -5.80 7.45
N ARG A 84 4.02 -6.52 7.78
CA ARG A 84 3.70 -7.81 7.19
C ARG A 84 2.92 -7.56 5.91
N VAL A 85 3.40 -8.11 4.79
CA VAL A 85 2.76 -7.97 3.48
C VAL A 85 2.28 -9.33 3.01
N SER A 86 1.05 -9.40 2.51
CA SER A 86 0.47 -10.62 1.93
C SER A 86 -0.25 -10.31 0.63
N HIS A 87 -0.06 -11.18 -0.38
CA HIS A 87 -0.82 -11.14 -1.62
C HIS A 87 -2.17 -11.83 -1.37
N ILE A 88 -3.27 -11.12 -1.65
CA ILE A 88 -4.62 -11.59 -1.32
C ILE A 88 -5.29 -12.22 -2.54
N MET A 89 -5.31 -11.51 -3.67
CA MET A 89 -5.95 -11.99 -4.89
C MET A 89 -5.42 -11.28 -6.14
N LYS A 90 -5.61 -11.92 -7.30
CA LYS A 90 -5.36 -11.33 -8.62
C LYS A 90 -6.65 -10.69 -9.13
N VAL A 91 -6.53 -9.56 -9.84
CA VAL A 91 -7.67 -8.87 -10.45
C VAL A 91 -7.42 -8.74 -11.94
N GLY A 92 -8.28 -9.41 -12.73
CA GLY A 92 -8.21 -9.43 -14.18
C GLY A 92 -8.43 -8.06 -14.82
N ARG A 93 -7.71 -7.74 -15.89
CA ARG A 93 -7.87 -6.47 -16.65
C ARG A 93 -9.31 -6.21 -17.13
N ASN A 94 -10.09 -7.26 -17.36
CA ASN A 94 -11.49 -7.15 -17.82
C ASN A 94 -12.44 -6.60 -16.75
N ASN A 95 -12.01 -6.50 -15.49
CA ASN A 95 -12.79 -5.91 -14.40
C ASN A 95 -12.66 -4.38 -14.34
N PHE A 96 -11.90 -3.77 -15.25
CA PHE A 96 -11.66 -2.33 -15.30
C PHE A 96 -12.30 -1.70 -16.53
N ARG A 97 -12.64 -0.41 -16.41
CA ARG A 97 -13.16 0.39 -17.52
C ARG A 97 -12.43 1.75 -17.54
N PRO A 98 -11.59 2.03 -18.56
CA PRO A 98 -11.15 1.12 -19.62
C PRO A 98 -10.20 0.00 -19.11
N PRO A 99 -10.05 -1.12 -19.84
CA PRO A 99 -9.13 -2.18 -19.45
C PRO A 99 -7.67 -1.70 -19.45
N PRO A 100 -6.88 -1.91 -18.39
CA PRO A 100 -5.46 -1.63 -18.38
C PRO A 100 -4.70 -2.63 -19.27
N LYS A 101 -3.48 -2.25 -19.66
CA LYS A 101 -2.58 -3.12 -20.42
C LYS A 101 -2.01 -4.28 -19.58
N VAL A 102 -2.10 -4.18 -18.26
CA VAL A 102 -1.48 -5.12 -17.31
C VAL A 102 -2.48 -5.63 -16.29
N GLU A 103 -2.17 -6.79 -15.71
CA GLU A 103 -2.95 -7.39 -14.63
C GLU A 103 -2.74 -6.64 -13.30
N SER A 104 -3.74 -6.70 -12.43
CA SER A 104 -3.70 -6.12 -11.09
C SER A 104 -3.66 -7.17 -9.99
N SER A 105 -3.32 -6.77 -8.78
CA SER A 105 -3.33 -7.62 -7.59
C SER A 105 -3.64 -6.80 -6.35
N VAL A 106 -4.41 -7.39 -5.45
CA VAL A 106 -4.70 -6.82 -4.13
C VAL A 106 -3.69 -7.37 -3.14
N VAL A 107 -3.07 -6.46 -2.39
CA VAL A 107 -2.14 -6.78 -1.29
C VAL A 107 -2.69 -6.24 0.02
N ARG A 108 -2.41 -6.97 1.10
CA ARG A 108 -2.66 -6.52 2.47
C ARG A 108 -1.35 -6.14 3.12
N ILE A 109 -1.29 -4.94 3.68
CA ILE A 109 -0.16 -4.41 4.45
C ILE A 109 -0.62 -4.21 5.89
N GLU A 110 0.14 -4.76 6.83
CA GLU A 110 -0.12 -4.70 8.27
C GLU A 110 1.13 -4.16 8.97
N PRO A 111 1.16 -2.90 9.44
CA PRO A 111 2.30 -2.33 10.14
C PRO A 111 2.69 -3.17 11.36
N ARG A 112 3.99 -3.32 11.61
CA ARG A 112 4.49 -3.94 12.83
C ARG A 112 4.37 -2.94 13.99
N ASN A 113 3.63 -3.33 15.03
CA ASN A 113 3.47 -2.55 16.25
C ASN A 113 3.88 -3.40 17.47
N PRO A 114 4.94 -3.02 18.22
CA PRO A 114 5.81 -1.87 17.99
C PRO A 114 6.65 -2.02 16.71
N PRO A 115 7.12 -0.89 16.11
CA PRO A 115 8.01 -0.96 14.97
C PRO A 115 9.39 -1.48 15.43
N PRO A 116 10.17 -2.12 14.54
CA PRO A 116 11.53 -2.53 14.89
C PRO A 116 12.37 -1.29 15.26
N PRO A 117 13.32 -1.40 16.20
CA PRO A 117 14.18 -0.29 16.64
C PRO A 117 15.29 -0.03 15.61
N VAL A 118 14.90 0.34 14.39
CA VAL A 118 15.81 0.63 13.28
C VAL A 118 15.62 2.07 12.86
N ASN A 119 16.71 2.83 12.77
CA ASN A 119 16.68 4.17 12.19
C ASN A 119 16.46 4.05 10.68
N PHE A 120 15.28 4.45 10.20
CA PHE A 120 14.92 4.30 8.79
C PHE A 120 15.80 5.15 7.85
N LEU A 121 16.37 6.27 8.33
CA LEU A 121 17.27 7.10 7.53
C LEU A 121 18.64 6.47 7.31
N GLU A 122 19.12 5.69 8.27
CA GLU A 122 20.38 4.94 8.13
C GLU A 122 20.17 3.65 7.31
N TRP A 123 18.95 3.12 7.32
CA TRP A 123 18.59 1.89 6.64
C TRP A 123 18.42 2.05 5.12
N ASP A 124 17.88 3.20 4.68
CA ASP A 124 17.43 3.45 3.30
C ASP A 124 18.53 3.91 2.34
#